data_AF-A0A959T4J5-F1
#
_entry.id   AF-A0A959T4J5-F1
#
_cell.length_a   1.000
_cell.length_b   1.000
_cell.length_c   1.000
_cell.angle_alpha   90.00
_cell.angle_beta   90.00
_cell.angle_gamma   90.00
#
_symmetry.space_group_name_H-M   'P 1'
#
loop_
_entity.id
_entity.type
_entity.pdbx_description
1 polymer ?
#
loop_
_entity_poly.entity_id
_entity_poly.type
_entity_poly.pdbx_seq_one_letter_code
_entity_poly.pdbx_strand_id
1 'polypeptide(L)'
;MSITVSHVTKRYGAQKALDDVSFEIGAGEVVGFLLAMVLLYEPIKAIGRLNGIIVPGLASAERVFEIMDRPADIVDRPEARALDHDPEVVRFEQVGFRYAEDGPWVLRGFDLVLPRGKMVALVGGSGGGKSTAAALLPRLYDVSEGAITVDGVDLRDLTQASLRARIALVAQENYLFNDTVRANIAYGRPGATDTEVEAAARRAYAHDFIAKLPEGYDTVTGERGVQLSGGQRQRIAIARAFLRDAPILILDEATSALDTQSEQQVQAALDALVEDRTTLVIAHRLSTVRGAHEIVVLDHGRVVERGTHDALVGAGGLYARLVGAAEA
;
A
#
# COMPACT_ATOMS: atom_id res chain seq x y z
N MET A 1 73.03 29.08 9.54
CA MET A 1 73.32 27.64 9.56
C MET A 1 73.11 27.16 8.13
N SER A 2 74.17 26.89 7.36
CA SER A 2 74.03 26.48 5.96
C SER A 2 73.74 24.98 5.91
N ILE A 3 72.62 24.59 5.32
CA ILE A 3 72.32 23.19 5.03
C ILE A 3 72.65 22.96 3.57
N THR A 4 73.68 22.16 3.29
CA THR A 4 74.06 21.79 1.93
C THR A 4 73.37 20.48 1.55
N VAL A 5 72.47 20.52 0.57
CA VAL A 5 71.83 19.32 0.02
C VAL A 5 72.57 18.91 -1.25
N SER A 6 73.44 17.91 -1.15
CA SER A 6 74.20 17.41 -2.30
C SER A 6 73.36 16.46 -3.15
N HIS A 7 72.97 16.88 -4.35
CA HIS A 7 72.40 16.01 -5.39
C HIS A 7 73.49 15.06 -5.91
N VAL A 8 73.39 13.75 -5.61
CA VAL A 8 74.23 12.74 -6.27
C VAL A 8 73.50 12.17 -7.48
N THR A 9 73.70 12.78 -8.64
CA THR A 9 73.31 12.20 -9.94
C THR A 9 74.56 11.63 -10.61
N LYS A 10 74.77 10.31 -10.49
CA LYS A 10 75.83 9.59 -11.21
C LYS A 10 75.20 8.83 -12.38
N ARG A 11 75.29 9.35 -13.61
CA ARG A 11 75.52 8.54 -14.84
C ARG A 11 75.57 9.39 -16.13
N TYR A 12 76.57 9.05 -16.95
CA TYR A 12 76.87 9.50 -18.32
C TYR A 12 77.67 10.80 -18.50
N GLY A 13 78.98 10.71 -18.20
CA GLY A 13 79.99 10.99 -19.23
C GLY A 13 80.42 12.44 -19.50
N ALA A 14 79.95 13.44 -18.76
CA ALA A 14 80.48 14.80 -18.88
C ALA A 14 80.70 15.40 -17.49
N GLN A 15 81.97 15.56 -17.09
CA GLN A 15 82.36 16.42 -15.98
C GLN A 15 82.07 17.87 -16.37
N LYS A 16 80.82 18.30 -16.18
CA LYS A 16 80.50 19.70 -15.95
C LYS A 16 80.26 19.81 -14.45
N ALA A 17 81.19 20.45 -13.75
CA ALA A 17 80.94 20.90 -12.38
C ALA A 17 79.65 21.72 -12.43
N LEU A 18 78.58 21.14 -11.89
CA LEU A 18 77.42 21.93 -11.52
C LEU A 18 77.91 22.74 -10.32
N ASP A 19 77.97 24.06 -10.50
CA ASP A 19 78.26 24.98 -9.41
C ASP A 19 77.40 24.58 -8.20
N ASP A 20 78.05 24.39 -7.05
CA ASP A 20 77.35 24.25 -5.78
C ASP A 20 76.51 25.52 -5.58
N VAL A 21 75.22 25.44 -5.93
CA VAL A 21 74.27 26.52 -5.65
C VAL A 21 74.02 26.49 -4.15
N SER A 22 74.85 27.22 -3.42
CA SER A 22 74.69 27.45 -1.99
C SER A 22 73.55 28.45 -1.79
N PHE A 23 72.40 27.96 -1.36
CA PHE A 23 71.33 28.82 -0.86
C PHE A 23 71.67 29.28 0.58
N GLU A 24 71.87 30.58 0.78
CA GLU A 24 71.96 31.16 2.13
C GLU A 24 70.55 31.24 2.72
N ILE A 25 70.13 30.17 3.40
CA ILE A 25 68.83 30.17 4.09
C ILE A 25 69.01 30.79 5.48
N GLY A 26 68.30 31.89 5.73
CA GLY A 26 68.27 32.54 7.02
C GLY A 26 67.59 31.64 8.07
N ALA A 27 68.01 31.72 9.35
CA ALA A 27 67.39 30.93 10.42
C ALA A 27 65.86 31.14 10.50
N GLY A 28 65.38 32.36 10.20
CA GLY A 28 63.95 32.67 10.14
C GLY A 28 63.21 31.99 8.98
N GLU A 29 63.86 31.78 7.84
CA GLU A 29 63.27 31.08 6.68
C GLU A 29 63.11 29.58 6.96
N VAL A 30 64.08 28.97 7.65
CA VAL A 30 63.96 27.57 8.10
C VAL A 30 62.81 27.40 9.09
N VAL A 31 62.68 28.31 10.07
CA VAL A 31 61.57 28.29 11.04
C VAL A 31 60.23 28.52 10.35
N GLY A 32 60.16 29.46 9.40
CA GLY A 32 58.96 29.72 8.60
C GLY A 32 58.55 28.52 7.75
N PHE A 33 59.51 27.83 7.13
CA PHE A 33 59.26 26.60 6.36
C PHE A 33 58.75 25.45 7.25
N LEU A 34 59.38 25.23 8.40
CA LEU A 34 58.94 24.19 9.35
C LEU A 34 57.53 24.47 9.88
N LEU A 35 57.22 25.74 10.19
CA LEU A 35 55.88 26.16 10.59
C LEU A 35 54.87 25.91 9.45
N ALA A 36 55.22 26.27 8.21
CA ALA A 36 54.38 26.00 7.04
C ALA A 36 54.13 24.50 6.83
N MET A 37 55.14 23.63 7.05
CA MET A 37 54.96 22.17 6.98
C MET A 37 54.00 21.66 8.06
N VAL A 38 54.08 22.16 9.29
CA VAL A 38 53.16 21.79 10.38
C VAL A 38 51.74 22.26 10.07
N LEU A 39 51.58 23.49 9.56
CA LEU A 39 50.27 24.02 9.16
C LEU A 39 49.66 23.25 7.97
N LEU A 40 50.48 22.73 7.06
CA LEU A 40 50.01 21.96 5.90
C LEU A 40 49.55 20.54 6.25
N TYR A 41 49.98 20.00 7.40
CA TYR A 41 49.67 18.64 7.82
C TYR A 41 48.16 18.40 8.05
N GLU A 42 47.46 19.34 8.69
CA GLU A 42 46.02 19.21 8.97
C GLU A 42 45.14 19.26 7.70
N PRO A 43 45.32 20.19 6.75
CA PRO A 43 44.63 20.17 5.47
C PRO A 43 44.83 18.86 4.68
N ILE A 44 46.06 18.33 4.65
CA ILE A 44 46.35 17.04 3.98
C ILE A 44 45.58 15.90 4.63
N LYS A 45 45.57 15.83 5.98
CA LYS A 45 44.75 14.87 6.72
C LYS A 45 43.26 15.06 6.48
N ALA A 46 42.79 16.30 6.40
CA ALA A 46 41.39 16.61 6.13
C ALA A 46 40.95 16.05 4.77
N ILE A 47 41.77 16.16 3.72
CA ILE A 47 41.49 15.55 2.41
C ILE A 47 41.37 14.03 2.50
N GLY A 48 42.28 13.37 3.26
CA GLY A 48 42.18 11.93 3.50
C GLY A 48 40.87 11.52 4.20
N ARG A 49 40.39 12.34 5.14
CA ARG A 49 39.11 12.15 5.83
C ARG A 49 37.90 12.36 4.90
N LEU A 50 38.00 13.23 3.89
CA LEU A 50 36.90 13.49 2.94
C LEU A 50 36.49 12.23 2.18
N ASN A 51 37.43 11.34 1.82
CA ASN A 51 37.09 10.08 1.14
C ASN A 51 36.17 9.20 2.00
N GLY A 52 36.38 9.19 3.32
CA GLY A 52 35.53 8.46 4.26
C GLY A 52 34.11 9.03 4.41
N ILE A 53 33.88 10.25 3.94
CA ILE A 53 32.56 10.92 3.97
C ILE A 53 31.90 10.86 2.58
N ILE A 54 32.66 11.15 1.52
CA ILE A 54 32.14 11.26 0.16
C ILE A 54 31.66 9.91 -0.36
N VAL A 55 32.44 8.83 -0.19
CA VAL A 55 32.07 7.51 -0.76
C VAL A 55 30.76 6.97 -0.13
N PRO A 56 30.61 6.93 1.21
CA PRO A 56 29.33 6.55 1.81
C PRO A 56 28.19 7.53 1.50
N GLY A 57 28.51 8.82 1.37
CA GLY A 57 27.56 9.86 0.96
C GLY A 57 26.99 9.62 -0.43
N LEU A 58 27.84 9.29 -1.42
CA LEU A 58 27.44 8.97 -2.78
C LEU A 58 26.58 7.69 -2.82
N ALA A 59 27.00 6.62 -2.13
CA ALA A 59 26.21 5.40 -2.06
C ALA A 59 24.83 5.62 -1.40
N SER A 60 24.75 6.53 -0.43
CA SER A 60 23.49 6.92 0.20
C SER A 60 22.62 7.76 -0.74
N ALA A 61 23.24 8.67 -1.50
CA ALA A 61 22.55 9.44 -2.52
C ALA A 61 21.96 8.54 -3.61
N GLU A 62 22.70 7.54 -4.10
CA GLU A 62 22.21 6.57 -5.08
C GLU A 62 20.93 5.87 -4.61
N ARG A 63 20.88 5.38 -3.36
CA ARG A 63 19.67 4.75 -2.80
C ARG A 63 18.50 5.72 -2.65
N VAL A 64 18.76 6.99 -2.35
CA VAL A 64 17.71 8.02 -2.27
C VAL A 64 17.16 8.31 -3.66
N PHE A 65 18.04 8.49 -4.66
CA PHE A 65 17.62 8.73 -6.04
C PHE A 65 16.90 7.52 -6.65
N GLU A 66 17.30 6.29 -6.32
CA GLU A 66 16.58 5.08 -6.74
C GLU A 66 15.10 5.09 -6.31
N ILE A 67 14.80 5.59 -5.11
CA ILE A 67 13.41 5.72 -4.63
C ILE A 67 12.71 6.92 -5.26
N MET A 68 13.39 8.07 -5.33
CA MET A 68 12.83 9.32 -5.85
C MET A 68 12.52 9.26 -7.35
N ASP A 69 13.35 8.55 -8.12
CA ASP A 69 13.23 8.44 -9.58
C ASP A 69 12.38 7.25 -10.02
N ARG A 70 11.87 6.44 -9.07
CA ARG A 70 10.99 5.32 -9.38
C ARG A 70 9.66 5.85 -9.94
N PRO A 71 9.29 5.51 -11.19
CA PRO A 71 8.02 5.94 -11.76
C PRO A 71 6.86 5.33 -10.97
N ALA A 72 5.75 6.07 -10.89
CA ALA A 72 4.51 5.52 -10.38
C ALA A 72 3.97 4.47 -11.37
N ASP A 73 3.63 3.28 -10.87
CA ASP A 73 3.13 2.19 -11.72
C ASP A 73 1.75 2.53 -12.34
N ILE A 74 0.94 3.33 -11.64
CA ILE A 74 -0.40 3.74 -12.09
C ILE A 74 -0.47 5.26 -12.21
N VAL A 75 -0.66 5.73 -13.44
CA VAL A 75 -0.80 7.15 -13.77
C VAL A 75 -2.13 7.37 -14.49
N ASP A 76 -2.80 8.48 -14.16
CA ASP A 76 -4.01 8.90 -14.88
C ASP A 76 -3.64 9.29 -16.31
N ARG A 77 -4.44 8.84 -17.28
CA ARG A 77 -4.27 9.28 -18.67
C ARG A 77 -4.51 10.80 -18.76
N PRO A 78 -3.84 11.53 -19.67
CA PRO A 78 -4.05 12.97 -19.82
C PRO A 78 -5.52 13.35 -20.06
N GLU A 79 -6.27 12.49 -20.75
CA GLU A 79 -7.70 12.66 -21.06
C GLU A 79 -8.63 11.97 -20.06
N ALA A 80 -8.11 11.47 -18.93
CA ALA A 80 -8.92 10.79 -17.92
C ALA A 80 -9.99 11.74 -17.36
N ARG A 81 -11.23 11.27 -17.33
CA ARG A 81 -12.37 12.05 -16.83
C ARG A 81 -12.71 11.68 -15.40
N ALA A 82 -13.32 12.62 -14.68
CA ALA A 82 -13.84 12.33 -13.34
C ALA A 82 -15.12 11.48 -13.43
N LEU A 83 -15.25 10.49 -12.53
CA LEU A 83 -16.49 9.79 -12.25
C LEU A 83 -17.37 10.64 -11.33
N ASP A 84 -18.32 11.33 -11.93
CA ASP A 84 -19.15 12.38 -11.31
C ASP A 84 -20.54 11.91 -10.84
N HIS A 85 -20.91 10.66 -11.12
CA HIS A 85 -22.18 10.05 -10.73
C HIS A 85 -21.97 8.74 -9.96
N ASP A 86 -23.06 8.23 -9.39
CA ASP A 86 -23.08 6.90 -8.78
C ASP A 86 -23.22 5.83 -9.86
N PRO A 87 -22.31 4.82 -9.90
CA PRO A 87 -22.34 3.79 -10.93
C PRO A 87 -23.61 2.93 -10.93
N GLU A 88 -24.10 2.61 -12.13
CA GLU A 88 -25.20 1.63 -12.31
C GLU A 88 -24.68 0.20 -12.46
N VAL A 89 -23.52 0.02 -13.07
CA VAL A 89 -22.91 -1.31 -13.23
C VAL A 89 -21.39 -1.25 -13.34
N VAL A 90 -20.72 -2.20 -12.70
CA VAL A 90 -19.30 -2.49 -12.93
C VAL A 90 -19.17 -3.82 -13.66
N ARG A 91 -18.28 -3.91 -14.65
CA ARG A 91 -18.01 -5.14 -15.40
C ARG A 91 -16.52 -5.44 -15.43
N PHE A 92 -16.16 -6.70 -15.20
CA PHE A 92 -14.88 -7.27 -15.57
C PHE A 92 -15.13 -8.02 -16.88
N GLU A 93 -14.37 -7.68 -17.92
CA GLU A 93 -14.58 -8.17 -19.28
C GLU A 93 -13.29 -8.83 -19.78
N GLN A 94 -13.31 -10.16 -19.85
CA GLN A 94 -12.17 -10.99 -20.27
C GLN A 94 -10.87 -10.62 -19.56
N VAL A 95 -10.94 -10.34 -18.25
CA VAL A 95 -9.79 -9.84 -17.49
C VAL A 95 -8.72 -10.90 -17.36
N GLY A 96 -7.52 -10.57 -17.84
CA GLY A 96 -6.29 -11.29 -17.57
C GLY A 96 -5.37 -10.46 -16.66
N PHE A 97 -4.78 -11.08 -15.65
CA PHE A 97 -3.87 -10.38 -14.74
C PHE A 97 -2.68 -11.23 -14.26
N ARG A 98 -1.51 -10.60 -14.21
CA ARG A 98 -0.26 -11.09 -13.60
C ARG A 98 0.45 -9.92 -12.88
N TYR A 99 1.05 -10.17 -11.72
CA TYR A 99 1.74 -9.13 -10.93
C TYR A 99 3.07 -8.67 -11.53
N ALA A 100 3.71 -9.54 -12.32
CA ALA A 100 4.93 -9.24 -13.06
C ALA A 100 4.75 -9.73 -14.50
N GLU A 101 5.39 -9.08 -15.46
CA GLU A 101 5.26 -9.45 -16.88
C GLU A 101 5.70 -10.89 -17.17
N ASP A 102 6.70 -11.40 -16.46
CA ASP A 102 7.18 -12.78 -16.54
C ASP A 102 6.54 -13.70 -15.47
N GLY A 103 5.65 -13.16 -14.64
CA GLY A 103 4.97 -13.86 -13.57
C GLY A 103 3.82 -14.76 -14.04
N PRO A 104 3.35 -15.67 -13.17
CA PRO A 104 2.20 -16.53 -13.48
C PRO A 104 0.91 -15.72 -13.56
N TRP A 105 0.02 -16.12 -14.47
CA TRP A 105 -1.34 -15.60 -14.56
C TRP A 105 -2.16 -15.95 -13.31
N VAL A 106 -2.67 -14.91 -12.65
CA VAL A 106 -3.54 -14.99 -11.47
C VAL A 106 -5.01 -14.98 -11.86
N LEU A 107 -5.40 -14.17 -12.86
CA LEU A 107 -6.73 -14.17 -13.48
C LEU A 107 -6.59 -14.44 -14.98
N ARG A 108 -7.52 -15.21 -15.56
CA ARG A 108 -7.46 -15.68 -16.95
C ARG A 108 -8.85 -15.63 -17.61
N GLY A 109 -9.13 -14.60 -18.40
CA GLY A 109 -10.44 -14.43 -19.04
C GLY A 109 -11.56 -14.35 -18.02
N PHE A 110 -11.32 -13.61 -16.93
CA PHE A 110 -12.26 -13.46 -15.82
C PHE A 110 -13.36 -12.47 -16.18
N ASP A 111 -14.62 -12.91 -16.12
CA ASP A 111 -15.81 -12.07 -16.30
C ASP A 111 -16.62 -11.98 -15.00
N LEU A 112 -17.04 -10.77 -14.66
CA LEU A 112 -17.86 -10.47 -13.49
C LEU A 112 -18.75 -9.27 -13.78
N VAL A 113 -19.96 -9.26 -13.24
CA VAL A 113 -20.88 -8.12 -13.32
C VAL A 113 -21.32 -7.76 -11.92
N LEU A 114 -21.23 -6.48 -11.56
CA LEU A 114 -21.70 -5.94 -10.29
C LEU A 114 -22.80 -4.89 -10.59
N PRO A 115 -24.08 -5.30 -10.61
CA PRO A 115 -25.19 -4.37 -10.79
C PRO A 115 -25.42 -3.50 -9.56
N ARG A 116 -26.00 -2.31 -9.76
CA ARG A 116 -26.37 -1.39 -8.68
C ARG A 116 -27.20 -2.06 -7.59
N GLY A 117 -26.80 -1.85 -6.34
CA GLY A 117 -27.53 -2.35 -5.16
C GLY A 117 -27.53 -3.88 -5.03
N LYS A 118 -26.69 -4.59 -5.79
CA LYS A 118 -26.55 -6.04 -5.71
C LYS A 118 -25.25 -6.41 -5.01
N MET A 119 -25.35 -7.45 -4.19
CA MET A 119 -24.22 -8.11 -3.56
C MET A 119 -23.80 -9.31 -4.41
N VAL A 120 -22.55 -9.34 -4.85
CA VAL A 120 -21.93 -10.46 -5.54
C VAL A 120 -20.79 -11.01 -4.69
N ALA A 121 -20.84 -12.30 -4.38
CA ALA A 121 -19.83 -12.97 -3.57
C ALA A 121 -18.83 -13.73 -4.46
N LEU A 122 -17.54 -13.44 -4.32
CA LEU A 122 -16.44 -14.22 -4.86
C LEU A 122 -16.01 -15.29 -3.85
N VAL A 123 -16.12 -16.56 -4.25
CA VAL A 123 -15.80 -17.72 -3.42
C VAL A 123 -14.80 -18.61 -4.14
N GLY A 124 -13.94 -19.31 -3.42
CA GLY A 124 -12.94 -20.21 -4.03
C GLY A 124 -11.78 -20.50 -3.09
N GLY A 125 -10.90 -21.41 -3.50
CA GLY A 125 -9.70 -21.76 -2.73
C GLY A 125 -8.76 -20.57 -2.46
N SER A 126 -7.89 -20.70 -1.47
CA SER A 126 -6.81 -19.73 -1.26
C SER A 126 -5.93 -19.65 -2.51
N GLY A 127 -5.48 -18.45 -2.88
CA GLY A 127 -4.70 -18.23 -4.10
C GLY A 127 -5.50 -18.28 -5.41
N GLY A 128 -6.83 -18.41 -5.37
CA GLY A 128 -7.66 -18.47 -6.58
C GLY A 128 -7.78 -17.17 -7.38
N GLY A 129 -7.33 -16.02 -6.83
CA GLY A 129 -7.38 -14.70 -7.48
C GLY A 129 -8.44 -13.73 -6.94
N LYS A 130 -9.14 -14.07 -5.85
CA LYS A 130 -10.23 -13.26 -5.28
C LYS A 130 -9.77 -11.86 -4.83
N SER A 131 -8.78 -11.78 -3.94
CA SER A 131 -8.22 -10.51 -3.48
C SER A 131 -7.59 -9.70 -4.60
N THR A 132 -7.07 -10.36 -5.65
CA THR A 132 -6.61 -9.70 -6.87
C THR A 132 -7.76 -9.03 -7.62
N ALA A 133 -8.89 -9.72 -7.82
CA ALA A 133 -10.07 -9.12 -8.45
C ALA A 133 -10.58 -7.90 -7.64
N ALA A 134 -10.60 -7.98 -6.32
CA ALA A 134 -10.94 -6.85 -5.46
C ALA A 134 -9.94 -5.69 -5.54
N ALA A 135 -8.64 -5.96 -5.65
CA ALA A 135 -7.60 -4.93 -5.77
C ALA A 135 -7.60 -4.22 -7.13
N LEU A 136 -8.07 -4.88 -8.19
CA LEU A 136 -8.17 -4.30 -9.52
C LEU A 136 -9.31 -3.28 -9.64
N LEU A 137 -10.41 -3.45 -8.90
CA LEU A 137 -11.56 -2.55 -8.94
C LEU A 137 -11.24 -1.09 -8.54
N PRO A 138 -10.51 -0.80 -7.44
CA PRO A 138 -10.02 0.56 -7.13
C PRO A 138 -8.80 0.99 -7.97
N ARG A 139 -8.47 0.22 -9.02
CA ARG A 139 -7.32 0.44 -9.91
C ARG A 139 -6.01 0.60 -9.10
N LEU A 140 -5.75 -0.35 -8.19
CA LEU A 140 -4.43 -0.45 -7.54
C LEU A 140 -3.40 -1.11 -8.48
N TYR A 141 -3.90 -1.86 -9.45
CA TYR A 141 -3.15 -2.36 -10.59
C TYR A 141 -3.98 -2.17 -11.86
N ASP A 142 -3.32 -1.99 -12.99
CA ASP A 142 -3.97 -2.07 -14.30
C ASP A 142 -4.04 -3.54 -14.76
N VAL A 143 -5.11 -3.90 -15.46
CA VAL A 143 -5.27 -5.26 -16.02
C VAL A 143 -4.24 -5.51 -17.12
N SER A 144 -3.75 -6.74 -17.22
CA SER A 144 -2.80 -7.14 -18.27
C SER A 144 -3.51 -7.40 -19.60
N GLU A 145 -4.73 -7.94 -19.54
CA GLU A 145 -5.61 -8.18 -20.69
C GLU A 145 -7.06 -7.87 -20.32
N GLY A 146 -7.88 -7.54 -21.32
CA GLY A 146 -9.28 -7.17 -21.13
C GLY A 146 -9.46 -5.76 -20.58
N ALA A 147 -10.59 -5.55 -19.90
CA ALA A 147 -10.95 -4.28 -19.29
C ALA A 147 -11.80 -4.48 -18.03
N ILE A 148 -11.74 -3.50 -17.15
CA ILE A 148 -12.77 -3.30 -16.12
C ILE A 148 -13.47 -2.01 -16.46
N THR A 149 -14.79 -2.03 -16.53
CA THR A 149 -15.60 -0.88 -16.93
C THR A 149 -16.60 -0.50 -15.84
N VAL A 150 -16.85 0.79 -15.72
CA VAL A 150 -17.93 1.40 -14.93
C VAL A 150 -18.86 2.07 -15.91
N ASP A 151 -20.09 1.59 -16.03
CA ASP A 151 -21.09 2.08 -16.99
C ASP A 151 -20.56 2.14 -18.44
N GLY A 152 -19.74 1.13 -18.81
CA GLY A 152 -19.11 1.01 -20.12
C GLY A 152 -17.83 1.84 -20.31
N VAL A 153 -17.38 2.57 -19.30
CA VAL A 153 -16.15 3.36 -19.32
C VAL A 153 -15.02 2.57 -18.65
N ASP A 154 -13.91 2.36 -19.35
CA ASP A 154 -12.74 1.69 -18.79
C ASP A 154 -12.20 2.46 -17.57
N LEU A 155 -11.83 1.75 -16.50
CA LEU A 155 -11.20 2.35 -15.31
C LEU A 155 -9.95 3.18 -15.65
N ARG A 156 -9.24 2.82 -16.72
CA ARG A 156 -8.03 3.53 -17.20
C ARG A 156 -8.33 4.92 -17.76
N ASP A 157 -9.57 5.17 -18.16
CA ASP A 157 -10.06 6.46 -18.66
C ASP A 157 -10.73 7.30 -17.56
N LEU A 158 -10.72 6.83 -16.31
CA LEU A 158 -11.20 7.56 -15.15
C LEU A 158 -10.03 8.05 -14.29
N THR A 159 -10.18 9.22 -13.67
CA THR A 159 -9.18 9.70 -12.71
C THR A 159 -9.18 8.81 -11.46
N GLN A 160 -8.00 8.42 -10.97
CA GLN A 160 -7.88 7.57 -9.78
C GLN A 160 -8.61 8.15 -8.57
N ALA A 161 -8.53 9.47 -8.39
CA ALA A 161 -9.17 10.15 -7.27
C ALA A 161 -10.70 10.01 -7.31
N SER A 162 -11.33 10.21 -8.47
CA SER A 162 -12.79 10.12 -8.61
C SER A 162 -13.29 8.67 -8.52
N LEU A 163 -12.58 7.72 -9.14
CA LEU A 163 -12.89 6.29 -9.04
C LEU A 163 -12.83 5.83 -7.58
N ARG A 164 -11.70 6.07 -6.91
CA ARG A 164 -11.50 5.63 -5.53
C ARG A 164 -12.48 6.33 -4.60
N ALA A 165 -12.86 7.59 -4.83
CA ALA A 165 -13.89 8.28 -4.05
C ALA A 165 -15.22 7.52 -4.00
N ARG A 166 -15.59 6.83 -5.10
CA ARG A 166 -16.81 6.02 -5.22
C ARG A 166 -16.71 4.59 -4.68
N ILE A 167 -15.57 4.22 -4.08
CA ILE A 167 -15.32 2.89 -3.53
C ILE A 167 -15.01 2.99 -2.03
N ALA A 168 -15.73 2.21 -1.22
CA ALA A 168 -15.37 1.90 0.16
C ALA A 168 -14.77 0.49 0.22
N LEU A 169 -13.67 0.33 0.95
CA LEU A 169 -12.99 -0.95 1.14
C LEU A 169 -12.92 -1.26 2.63
N VAL A 170 -13.43 -2.43 3.01
CA VAL A 170 -13.18 -3.05 4.31
C VAL A 170 -12.27 -4.24 4.07
N ALA A 171 -10.99 -4.06 4.38
CA ALA A 171 -9.95 -5.06 4.12
C ALA A 171 -9.93 -6.15 5.20
N GLN A 172 -9.28 -7.27 4.86
CA GLN A 172 -9.07 -8.40 5.77
C GLN A 172 -8.28 -7.97 7.01
N GLU A 173 -7.16 -7.28 6.80
CA GLU A 173 -6.35 -6.70 7.86
C GLU A 173 -6.63 -5.20 8.00
N ASN A 174 -7.31 -4.84 9.07
CA ASN A 174 -7.69 -3.46 9.34
C ASN A 174 -6.53 -2.69 9.98
N TYR A 175 -5.75 -2.00 9.15
CA TYR A 175 -4.67 -1.13 9.61
C TYR A 175 -5.22 0.14 10.26
N LEU A 176 -4.84 0.38 11.52
CA LEU A 176 -5.07 1.65 12.21
C LEU A 176 -3.74 2.41 12.34
N PHE A 177 -3.79 3.71 12.04
CA PHE A 177 -2.65 4.59 12.25
C PHE A 177 -2.44 4.81 13.75
N ASN A 178 -1.19 5.09 14.15
CA ASN A 178 -0.88 5.49 15.52
C ASN A 178 -1.37 6.93 15.77
N ASP A 179 -2.68 7.07 15.88
CA ASP A 179 -3.42 8.32 16.02
C ASP A 179 -4.68 8.04 16.87
N THR A 180 -5.47 9.07 17.14
CA THR A 180 -6.74 8.99 17.85
C THR A 180 -7.74 8.08 17.12
N VAL A 181 -8.69 7.51 17.86
CA VAL A 181 -9.83 6.78 17.27
C VAL A 181 -10.58 7.68 16.28
N ARG A 182 -10.79 8.95 16.64
CA ARG A 182 -11.41 9.97 15.78
C ARG A 182 -10.70 10.12 14.44
N ALA A 183 -9.39 10.36 14.46
CA ALA A 183 -8.59 10.53 13.25
C ALA A 183 -8.61 9.27 12.38
N ASN A 184 -8.56 8.10 13.02
CA ASN A 184 -8.71 6.84 12.32
C ASN A 184 -10.05 6.72 11.60
N ILE A 185 -11.18 7.09 12.21
CA ILE A 185 -12.50 7.06 11.54
C ILE A 185 -12.57 8.14 10.44
N ALA A 186 -12.13 9.36 10.75
CA ALA A 186 -12.12 10.53 9.85
C ALA A 186 -11.29 10.29 8.58
N TYR A 187 -10.32 9.37 8.62
CA TYR A 187 -9.56 8.93 7.44
C TYR A 187 -10.47 8.43 6.30
N GLY A 188 -11.66 7.91 6.60
CA GLY A 188 -12.63 7.50 5.58
C GLY A 188 -13.04 8.64 4.64
N ARG A 189 -13.13 9.87 5.18
CA ARG A 189 -13.50 11.09 4.44
C ARG A 189 -12.85 12.33 5.08
N PRO A 190 -11.72 12.82 4.55
CA PRO A 190 -11.06 14.02 5.04
C PRO A 190 -12.01 15.22 5.06
N GLY A 191 -11.98 16.01 6.15
CA GLY A 191 -12.88 17.15 6.35
C GLY A 191 -14.24 16.81 6.96
N ALA A 192 -14.49 15.54 7.31
CA ALA A 192 -15.68 15.17 8.08
C ALA A 192 -15.72 15.85 9.46
N THR A 193 -16.90 16.26 9.87
CA THR A 193 -17.15 16.85 11.20
C THR A 193 -17.20 15.78 12.29
N ASP A 194 -17.01 16.19 13.55
CA ASP A 194 -17.09 15.29 14.70
C ASP A 194 -18.44 14.57 14.80
N THR A 195 -19.53 15.25 14.45
CA THR A 195 -20.87 14.68 14.44
C THR A 195 -21.01 13.56 13.41
N GLU A 196 -20.42 13.74 12.22
CA GLU A 196 -20.44 12.71 11.17
C GLU A 196 -19.57 11.51 11.55
N VAL A 197 -18.41 11.75 12.16
CA VAL A 197 -17.54 10.70 12.71
C VAL A 197 -18.28 9.88 13.77
N GLU A 198 -18.97 10.55 14.71
CA GLU A 198 -19.74 9.88 15.74
C GLU A 198 -20.93 9.10 15.15
N ALA A 199 -21.63 9.67 14.17
CA ALA A 199 -22.73 8.99 13.48
C ALA A 199 -22.26 7.71 12.76
N ALA A 200 -21.13 7.79 12.06
CA ALA A 200 -20.52 6.62 11.42
C ALA A 200 -20.10 5.55 12.44
N ALA A 201 -19.51 5.98 13.57
CA ALA A 201 -19.16 5.09 14.66
C ALA A 201 -20.39 4.41 15.29
N ARG A 202 -21.52 5.10 15.42
CA ARG A 202 -22.77 4.51 15.92
C ARG A 202 -23.31 3.44 14.97
N ARG A 203 -23.35 3.73 13.66
CA ARG A 203 -23.76 2.77 12.61
C ARG A 203 -22.87 1.53 12.59
N ALA A 204 -21.59 1.67 12.90
CA ALA A 204 -20.64 0.57 13.00
C ALA A 204 -20.66 -0.16 14.36
N TYR A 205 -21.60 0.16 15.26
CA TYR A 205 -21.61 -0.32 16.65
C TYR A 205 -20.31 -0.03 17.41
N ALA A 206 -19.54 0.98 17.01
CA ALA A 206 -18.26 1.33 17.59
C ALA A 206 -18.40 2.34 18.75
N HIS A 207 -19.39 3.24 18.68
CA HIS A 207 -19.54 4.33 19.63
C HIS A 207 -19.50 3.88 21.10
N ASP A 208 -20.22 2.82 21.46
CA ASP A 208 -20.36 2.40 22.86
C ASP A 208 -19.07 1.91 23.50
N PHE A 209 -18.17 1.28 22.72
CA PHE A 209 -16.86 0.90 23.25
C PHE A 209 -15.91 2.08 23.25
N ILE A 210 -15.99 2.96 22.23
CA ILE A 210 -15.16 4.16 22.15
C ILE A 210 -15.43 5.05 23.35
N ALA A 211 -16.70 5.27 23.70
CA ALA A 211 -17.09 6.07 24.87
C ALA A 211 -16.61 5.49 26.22
N LYS A 212 -16.22 4.21 26.27
CA LYS A 212 -15.66 3.56 27.46
C LYS A 212 -14.14 3.60 27.52
N LEU A 213 -13.48 4.04 26.45
CA LEU A 213 -12.03 4.25 26.46
C LEU A 213 -11.67 5.44 27.36
N PRO A 214 -10.47 5.48 27.96
CA PRO A 214 -10.06 6.52 28.90
C PRO A 214 -10.24 7.95 28.36
N GLU A 215 -9.98 8.17 27.07
CA GLU A 215 -10.07 9.48 26.39
C GLU A 215 -11.14 9.49 25.31
N GLY A 216 -12.08 8.53 25.34
CA GLY A 216 -13.14 8.44 24.34
C GLY A 216 -12.60 8.35 22.91
N TYR A 217 -13.10 9.23 22.04
CA TYR A 217 -12.67 9.36 20.64
C TYR A 217 -11.24 9.86 20.47
N ASP A 218 -10.69 10.52 21.49
CA ASP A 218 -9.34 11.10 21.44
C ASP A 218 -8.29 10.10 21.95
N THR A 219 -8.73 8.89 22.37
CA THR A 219 -7.84 7.78 22.72
C THR A 219 -6.94 7.42 21.53
N VAL A 220 -5.63 7.43 21.74
CA VAL A 220 -4.64 7.00 20.75
C VAL A 220 -4.65 5.47 20.62
N THR A 221 -4.81 4.92 19.43
CA THR A 221 -4.98 3.46 19.25
C THR A 221 -3.69 2.65 19.38
N GLY A 222 -2.53 3.33 19.39
CA GLY A 222 -1.21 2.71 19.29
C GLY A 222 -0.87 2.26 17.88
N GLU A 223 0.39 1.88 17.65
CA GLU A 223 0.84 1.36 16.36
C GLU A 223 0.01 0.12 15.96
N ARG A 224 -0.55 0.15 14.74
CA ARG A 224 -1.46 -0.89 14.20
C ARG A 224 -2.69 -1.17 15.08
N GLY A 225 -3.08 -0.26 15.96
CA GLY A 225 -4.24 -0.44 16.82
C GLY A 225 -4.04 -1.50 17.90
N VAL A 226 -2.81 -1.69 18.38
CA VAL A 226 -2.46 -2.72 19.38
C VAL A 226 -3.25 -2.60 20.69
N GLN A 227 -3.76 -1.41 21.01
CA GLN A 227 -4.55 -1.17 22.23
C GLN A 227 -6.02 -1.60 22.12
N LEU A 228 -6.44 -2.08 20.95
CA LEU A 228 -7.82 -2.47 20.67
C LEU A 228 -7.92 -3.98 20.44
N SER A 229 -9.10 -4.56 20.70
CA SER A 229 -9.40 -5.94 20.28
C SER A 229 -9.56 -6.03 18.76
N GLY A 230 -9.50 -7.24 18.20
CA GLY A 230 -9.74 -7.45 16.77
C GLY A 230 -11.09 -6.89 16.31
N GLY A 231 -12.15 -7.10 17.09
CA GLY A 231 -13.50 -6.67 16.75
C GLY A 231 -13.70 -5.17 16.89
N GLN A 232 -12.95 -4.53 17.80
CA GLN A 232 -12.91 -3.07 17.89
C GLN A 232 -12.21 -2.46 16.68
N ARG A 233 -11.06 -3.00 16.26
CA ARG A 233 -10.37 -2.54 15.04
C ARG A 233 -11.24 -2.69 13.80
N GLN A 234 -11.95 -3.80 13.68
CA GLN A 234 -12.84 -4.05 12.56
C GLN A 234 -14.04 -3.10 12.53
N ARG A 235 -14.67 -2.84 13.67
CA ARG A 235 -15.75 -1.83 13.76
C ARG A 235 -15.28 -0.42 13.43
N ILE A 236 -14.03 -0.05 13.76
CA ILE A 236 -13.45 1.23 13.31
C ILE A 236 -13.29 1.25 11.78
N ALA A 237 -12.85 0.16 11.16
CA ALA A 237 -12.76 0.09 9.71
C ALA A 237 -14.14 0.15 9.03
N ILE A 238 -15.15 -0.50 9.61
CA ILE A 238 -16.54 -0.40 9.14
C ILE A 238 -17.06 1.04 9.31
N ALA A 239 -16.72 1.73 10.41
CA ALA A 239 -17.05 3.14 10.60
C ALA A 239 -16.42 4.02 9.51
N ARG A 240 -15.17 3.75 9.08
CA ARG A 240 -14.55 4.45 7.93
C ARG A 240 -15.36 4.26 6.65
N ALA A 241 -15.83 3.04 6.39
CA ALA A 241 -16.65 2.74 5.22
C ALA A 241 -18.01 3.47 5.28
N PHE A 242 -18.68 3.49 6.44
CA PHE A 242 -19.89 4.29 6.64
C PHE A 242 -19.65 5.78 6.45
N LEU A 243 -18.54 6.32 6.93
CA LEU A 243 -18.20 7.74 6.79
C LEU A 243 -17.88 8.11 5.34
N ARG A 244 -17.22 7.20 4.61
CA ARG A 244 -16.91 7.36 3.19
C ARG A 244 -18.19 7.39 2.35
N ASP A 245 -19.19 6.61 2.74
CA ASP A 245 -20.51 6.54 2.11
C ASP A 245 -20.48 6.36 0.58
N ALA A 246 -19.57 5.51 0.10
CA ALA A 246 -19.38 5.24 -1.32
C ALA A 246 -20.42 4.25 -1.89
N PRO A 247 -20.87 4.40 -3.16
CA PRO A 247 -21.87 3.53 -3.78
C PRO A 247 -21.37 2.10 -4.06
N ILE A 248 -20.05 1.92 -4.23
CA ILE A 248 -19.41 0.63 -4.39
C ILE A 248 -18.73 0.23 -3.08
N LEU A 249 -18.99 -0.99 -2.62
CA LEU A 249 -18.41 -1.56 -1.41
C LEU A 249 -17.61 -2.82 -1.75
N ILE A 250 -16.39 -2.91 -1.24
CA ILE A 250 -15.55 -4.11 -1.31
C ILE A 250 -15.35 -4.62 0.11
N LEU A 251 -15.75 -5.86 0.37
CA LEU A 251 -15.57 -6.55 1.65
C LEU A 251 -14.60 -7.71 1.45
N ASP A 252 -13.42 -7.66 2.05
CA ASP A 252 -12.43 -8.76 2.02
C ASP A 252 -12.40 -9.42 3.40
N GLU A 253 -13.22 -10.44 3.63
CA GLU A 253 -13.49 -10.96 4.97
C GLU A 253 -12.43 -11.98 5.47
N ALA A 254 -11.76 -11.67 6.59
CA ALA A 254 -11.37 -12.71 7.56
C ALA A 254 -11.61 -12.23 8.99
N THR A 255 -12.72 -12.69 9.57
CA THR A 255 -13.09 -12.53 10.98
C THR A 255 -12.60 -13.72 11.81
N SER A 256 -11.30 -14.00 11.78
CA SER A 256 -10.72 -15.00 12.68
C SER A 256 -10.34 -14.34 14.02
N ALA A 257 -10.77 -14.97 15.13
CA ALA A 257 -10.48 -14.59 16.52
C ALA A 257 -11.29 -13.43 17.13
N LEU A 258 -12.60 -13.36 16.88
CA LEU A 258 -13.51 -12.52 17.67
C LEU A 258 -14.24 -13.32 18.74
N ASP A 259 -14.53 -12.70 19.89
CA ASP A 259 -15.52 -13.21 20.83
C ASP A 259 -16.94 -13.11 20.22
N THR A 260 -17.84 -14.01 20.63
CA THR A 260 -19.18 -14.16 20.04
C THR A 260 -20.01 -12.87 20.06
N GLN A 261 -19.84 -12.00 21.07
CA GLN A 261 -20.56 -10.73 21.14
C GLN A 261 -20.01 -9.72 20.14
N SER A 262 -18.69 -9.55 20.08
CA SER A 262 -18.04 -8.68 19.08
C SER A 262 -18.37 -9.11 17.65
N GLU A 263 -18.44 -10.42 17.40
CA GLU A 263 -18.80 -10.99 16.11
C GLU A 263 -20.21 -10.61 15.65
N GLN A 264 -21.21 -10.70 16.54
CA GLN A 264 -22.58 -10.30 16.22
C GLN A 264 -22.68 -8.81 15.88
N GLN A 265 -21.97 -7.95 16.62
CA GLN A 265 -21.95 -6.51 16.36
C GLN A 265 -21.26 -6.18 15.03
N VAL A 266 -20.18 -6.88 14.70
CA VAL A 266 -19.49 -6.74 13.41
C VAL A 266 -20.40 -7.18 12.26
N GLN A 267 -21.09 -8.32 12.40
CA GLN A 267 -22.00 -8.81 11.36
C GLN A 267 -23.16 -7.83 11.14
N ALA A 268 -23.81 -7.37 12.22
CA ALA A 268 -24.89 -6.39 12.12
C ALA A 268 -24.43 -5.07 11.46
N ALA A 269 -23.20 -4.63 11.75
CA ALA A 269 -22.60 -3.47 11.11
C ALA A 269 -22.34 -3.69 9.61
N LEU A 270 -21.88 -4.88 9.21
CA LEU A 270 -21.66 -5.25 7.81
C LEU A 270 -22.98 -5.36 7.05
N ASP A 271 -23.98 -6.02 7.61
CA ASP A 271 -25.31 -6.16 7.00
C ASP A 271 -25.90 -4.78 6.71
N ALA A 272 -25.86 -3.87 7.69
CA ALA A 272 -26.32 -2.49 7.52
C ALA A 272 -25.43 -1.65 6.57
N LEU A 273 -24.16 -2.01 6.38
CA LEU A 273 -23.26 -1.32 5.45
C LEU A 273 -23.55 -1.69 4.00
N VAL A 274 -23.92 -2.94 3.76
CA VAL A 274 -24.21 -3.50 2.43
C VAL A 274 -25.52 -2.97 1.85
N GLU A 275 -26.51 -2.64 2.69
CA GLU A 275 -27.82 -2.16 2.26
C GLU A 275 -27.69 -1.01 1.22
N ASP A 276 -28.41 -1.15 0.11
CA ASP A 276 -28.45 -0.23 -1.02
C ASP A 276 -27.11 0.08 -1.72
N ARG A 277 -26.08 -0.75 -1.54
CA ARG A 277 -24.77 -0.61 -2.21
C ARG A 277 -24.47 -1.73 -3.20
N THR A 278 -23.76 -1.37 -4.27
CA THR A 278 -23.10 -2.35 -5.16
C THR A 278 -21.97 -2.99 -4.39
N THR A 279 -22.08 -4.26 -4.04
CA THR A 279 -21.15 -4.91 -3.10
C THR A 279 -20.43 -6.07 -3.75
N LEU A 280 -19.10 -6.02 -3.72
CA LEU A 280 -18.23 -7.16 -3.99
C LEU A 280 -17.74 -7.74 -2.67
N VAL A 281 -18.11 -8.98 -2.37
CA VAL A 281 -17.68 -9.67 -1.15
C VAL A 281 -16.70 -10.78 -1.51
N ILE A 282 -15.51 -10.77 -0.93
CA ILE A 282 -14.64 -11.95 -0.88
C ILE A 282 -14.95 -12.65 0.43
N ALA A 283 -15.65 -13.77 0.32
CA ALA A 283 -16.16 -14.42 1.50
C ALA A 283 -15.35 -15.67 1.86
N HIS A 284 -15.01 -15.76 3.13
CA HIS A 284 -14.52 -16.98 3.79
C HIS A 284 -15.58 -17.59 4.71
N ARG A 285 -16.73 -16.93 4.88
CA ARG A 285 -17.83 -17.35 5.74
C ARG A 285 -19.10 -17.64 4.97
N LEU A 286 -19.73 -18.75 5.31
CA LEU A 286 -20.95 -19.20 4.65
C LEU A 286 -22.14 -18.26 4.89
N SER A 287 -22.22 -17.61 6.06
CA SER A 287 -23.29 -16.67 6.42
C SER A 287 -23.36 -15.49 5.44
N THR A 288 -22.21 -14.88 5.12
CA THR A 288 -22.15 -13.74 4.19
C THR A 288 -22.43 -14.18 2.75
N VAL A 289 -21.96 -15.36 2.34
CA VAL A 289 -22.21 -15.88 1.00
C VAL A 289 -23.69 -16.20 0.76
N ARG A 290 -24.40 -16.72 1.76
CA ARG A 290 -25.82 -17.09 1.64
C ARG A 290 -26.72 -15.91 1.30
N GLY A 291 -26.38 -14.71 1.77
CA GLY A 291 -27.12 -13.47 1.48
C GLY A 291 -26.81 -12.82 0.12
N ALA A 292 -25.86 -13.36 -0.64
CA ALA A 292 -25.47 -12.79 -1.92
C ALA A 292 -26.53 -13.00 -3.00
N HIS A 293 -26.72 -11.99 -3.84
CA HIS A 293 -27.62 -12.06 -4.99
C HIS A 293 -27.05 -12.98 -6.08
N GLU A 294 -25.73 -13.01 -6.22
CA GLU A 294 -25.01 -13.93 -7.07
C GLU A 294 -23.71 -14.36 -6.38
N ILE A 295 -23.38 -15.64 -6.49
CA ILE A 295 -22.13 -16.21 -6.03
C ILE A 295 -21.34 -16.62 -7.27
N VAL A 296 -20.09 -16.17 -7.35
CA VAL A 296 -19.15 -16.49 -8.43
C VAL A 296 -18.01 -17.30 -7.84
N VAL A 297 -17.89 -18.54 -8.30
CA VAL A 297 -16.87 -19.47 -7.82
C VAL A 297 -15.65 -19.37 -8.72
N LEU A 298 -14.52 -19.04 -8.10
CA LEU A 298 -13.24 -18.86 -8.76
C LEU A 298 -12.31 -20.03 -8.46
N ASP A 299 -11.78 -20.64 -9.51
CA ASP A 299 -10.78 -21.70 -9.42
C ASP A 299 -9.65 -21.44 -10.41
N HIS A 300 -8.41 -21.45 -9.92
CA HIS A 300 -7.20 -21.17 -10.71
C HIS A 300 -7.31 -19.96 -11.66
N GLY A 301 -7.91 -18.86 -11.18
CA GLY A 301 -8.06 -17.61 -11.92
C GLY A 301 -9.20 -17.57 -12.93
N ARG A 302 -10.09 -18.56 -12.94
CA ARG A 302 -11.23 -18.67 -13.85
C ARG A 302 -12.54 -18.83 -13.09
N VAL A 303 -13.62 -18.26 -13.63
CA VAL A 303 -14.97 -18.51 -13.12
C VAL A 303 -15.39 -19.91 -13.55
N VAL A 304 -15.66 -20.78 -12.58
CA VAL A 304 -16.08 -22.18 -12.83
C VAL A 304 -17.56 -22.41 -12.58
N GLU A 305 -18.17 -21.65 -11.67
CA GLU A 305 -19.61 -21.73 -11.38
C GLU A 305 -20.14 -20.34 -11.04
N ARG A 306 -21.44 -20.12 -11.30
CA ARG A 306 -22.15 -18.91 -10.88
C ARG A 306 -23.63 -19.19 -10.60
N GLY A 307 -24.20 -18.52 -9.60
CA GLY A 307 -25.62 -18.64 -9.27
C GLY A 307 -25.93 -18.28 -7.83
N THR A 308 -27.16 -18.55 -7.40
CA THR A 308 -27.59 -18.39 -5.99
C THR A 308 -27.10 -19.56 -5.13
N HIS A 309 -27.05 -19.38 -3.81
CA HIS A 309 -26.63 -20.42 -2.85
C HIS A 309 -27.32 -21.77 -3.11
N ASP A 310 -28.65 -21.78 -3.12
CA ASP A 310 -29.45 -23.01 -3.24
C ASP A 310 -29.21 -23.73 -4.58
N ALA A 311 -29.09 -22.96 -5.67
CA ALA A 311 -28.81 -23.51 -7.00
C ALA A 311 -27.43 -24.17 -7.07
N LEU A 312 -26.40 -23.53 -6.49
CA LEU A 312 -25.04 -24.06 -6.51
C LEU A 312 -24.85 -25.25 -5.56
N VAL A 313 -25.52 -25.25 -4.40
CA VAL A 313 -25.55 -26.42 -3.51
C VAL A 313 -26.26 -27.59 -4.20
N GLY A 314 -27.42 -27.35 -4.82
CA GLY A 314 -28.16 -28.37 -5.56
C GLY A 314 -27.42 -28.96 -6.76
N ALA A 315 -26.53 -28.17 -7.40
CA ALA A 315 -25.70 -28.62 -8.50
C ALA A 315 -24.55 -29.56 -8.07
N GLY A 316 -24.18 -29.60 -6.78
CA GLY A 316 -23.15 -30.51 -6.27
C GLY A 316 -21.72 -30.20 -6.75
N GLY A 317 -21.46 -28.98 -7.23
CA GLY A 317 -20.18 -28.56 -7.79
C GLY A 317 -19.08 -28.26 -6.77
N LEU A 318 -18.10 -27.45 -7.16
CA LEU A 318 -17.03 -26.97 -6.27
C LEU A 318 -17.60 -26.14 -5.13
N TYR A 319 -18.61 -25.30 -5.39
CA TYR A 319 -19.29 -24.55 -4.34
C TYR A 319 -19.83 -25.46 -3.24
N ALA A 320 -20.61 -26.48 -3.59
CA ALA A 320 -21.21 -27.41 -2.63
C ALA A 320 -20.15 -28.11 -1.77
N ARG A 321 -18.98 -28.45 -2.34
CA ARG A 321 -17.86 -29.01 -1.59
C ARG A 321 -17.25 -28.01 -0.61
N LEU A 322 -17.11 -26.74 -1.00
CA LEU A 322 -16.62 -25.68 -0.12
C LEU A 322 -17.59 -25.42 1.04
N VAL A 323 -18.90 -25.45 0.77
CA VAL A 323 -19.94 -25.36 1.80
C VAL A 323 -19.85 -26.53 2.78
N GLY A 324 -19.83 -27.76 2.26
CA GLY A 324 -19.75 -28.96 3.10
C GLY A 324 -18.48 -29.03 3.95
N ALA A 325 -17.35 -28.51 3.46
CA ALA A 325 -16.11 -28.42 4.23
C ALA A 325 -16.14 -27.31 5.31
N ALA A 326 -16.97 -26.27 5.13
CA ALA A 326 -17.12 -25.18 6.10
C ALA A 326 -18.14 -25.52 7.21
N GLU A 327 -19.03 -26.47 6.97
CA GLU A 327 -20.02 -26.97 7.94
C GLU A 327 -19.50 -28.19 8.76
N ALA A 328 -18.36 -28.77 8.39
CA ALA A 328 -17.71 -29.91 9.05
C ALA A 328 -16.69 -29.47 10.11
#